data_AF-A0A832P7K2-F1
#
_entry.id   AF-A0A832P7K2-F1
#
_cell.length_a   1.000
_cell.length_b   1.000
_cell.length_c   1.000
_cell.angle_alpha   90.00
_cell.angle_beta   90.00
_cell.angle_gamma   90.00
#
_symmetry.space_group_name_H-M   'P 1'
#
loop_
_entity.id
_entity.type
_entity.pdbx_description
1 polymer ?
#
loop_
_entity_poly.entity_id
_entity_poly.type
_entity_poly.pdbx_seq_one_letter_code
_entity_poly.pdbx_strand_id
1 'polypeptide(L)'
;MGKKINSYDLSRNWFNFCFDNPEKISPNHTAIYFFAIEHCNRLGWKEKFGFPTQMAMDAIGIKKHQTYIKYFYDLVDWGFFKLVQRAKNQYSSNIITLVSAVPKKGKALDKAIIKHMAKQTESIGQSIGQSIGQSKDSILKQETIEQQTNKQEEEEKPKAKKFSPPTQSEVISYFLEKGYTQEAACKAFDYYDVADWADSNGKKIKNWKQKMIAVWFKEENKAGYRNPNQPPKRVTPDPPPFVSCIKSPEDLIY
;
A
#
# COMPACT_ATOMS: atom_id res chain seq x y z
N MET A 1 -43.07 15.12 9.23
CA MET A 1 -41.91 15.80 8.61
C MET A 1 -40.84 14.76 8.34
N GLY A 2 -40.39 14.59 7.10
CA GLY A 2 -39.33 13.63 6.77
C GLY A 2 -38.03 13.99 7.49
N LYS A 3 -37.33 12.99 8.02
CA LYS A 3 -36.06 13.20 8.72
C LYS A 3 -35.05 13.82 7.73
N LYS A 4 -34.61 15.05 7.98
CA LYS A 4 -33.63 15.75 7.13
C LYS A 4 -32.30 15.00 7.22
N ILE A 5 -31.78 14.56 6.08
CA ILE A 5 -30.47 13.89 6.02
C ILE A 5 -29.40 14.91 6.39
N ASN A 6 -28.53 14.53 7.34
CA ASN A 6 -27.39 15.32 7.78
C ASN A 6 -26.09 14.53 7.58
N SER A 7 -24.96 15.22 7.44
CA SER A 7 -23.63 14.63 7.27
C SER A 7 -23.27 13.67 8.41
N TYR A 8 -23.66 13.99 9.64
CA TYR A 8 -23.46 13.13 10.82
C TYR A 8 -24.25 11.83 10.77
N ASP A 9 -25.49 11.86 10.28
CA ASP A 9 -26.29 10.64 10.13
C ASP A 9 -25.68 9.74 9.05
N LEU A 10 -25.22 10.32 7.95
CA LEU A 10 -24.54 9.60 6.87
C LEU A 10 -23.24 8.96 7.33
N SER A 11 -22.40 9.71 8.06
CA SER A 11 -21.14 9.18 8.58
C SER A 11 -21.35 8.08 9.62
N ARG A 12 -22.34 8.24 10.52
CA ARG A 12 -22.71 7.21 11.49
C ARG A 12 -23.17 5.93 10.81
N ASN A 13 -24.02 6.04 9.79
CA ASN A 13 -24.48 4.89 9.02
C ASN A 13 -23.35 4.20 8.26
N TRP A 14 -22.44 4.97 7.66
CA TRP A 14 -21.24 4.45 7.01
C TRP A 14 -20.37 3.65 7.98
N PHE A 15 -20.00 4.23 9.12
CA PHE A 15 -19.15 3.52 10.07
C PHE A 15 -19.84 2.33 10.73
N ASN A 16 -21.15 2.38 10.97
CA ASN A 16 -21.90 1.20 11.40
C ASN A 16 -21.74 0.03 10.40
N PHE A 17 -21.91 0.31 9.10
CA PHE A 17 -21.66 -0.68 8.05
C PHE A 17 -20.20 -1.15 8.03
N CYS A 18 -19.25 -0.25 8.31
CA CYS A 18 -17.84 -0.58 8.42
C CYS A 18 -17.53 -1.60 9.52
N PHE A 19 -18.09 -1.39 10.71
CA PHE A 19 -17.91 -2.31 11.83
C PHE A 19 -18.52 -3.68 11.57
N ASP A 20 -19.64 -3.74 10.83
CA ASP A 20 -20.29 -4.99 10.49
C ASP A 20 -19.60 -5.73 9.32
N ASN A 21 -18.80 -5.04 8.49
CA ASN A 21 -18.19 -5.59 7.28
C ASN A 21 -16.70 -5.20 7.09
N PRO A 22 -15.80 -5.50 8.06
CA PRO A 22 -14.41 -5.04 8.01
C PRO A 22 -13.62 -5.57 6.80
N GLU A 23 -13.94 -6.77 6.32
CA GLU A 23 -13.20 -7.41 5.21
C GLU A 23 -13.54 -6.85 3.83
N LYS A 24 -14.71 -6.22 3.68
CA LYS A 24 -15.17 -5.68 2.39
C LYS A 24 -14.64 -4.27 2.12
N ILE A 25 -14.17 -3.59 3.15
CA ILE A 25 -13.98 -2.15 3.13
C ILE A 25 -12.50 -1.82 3.01
N SER A 26 -12.27 -0.76 2.24
CA SER A 26 -10.97 -0.19 1.97
C SER A 26 -11.03 1.31 2.25
N PRO A 27 -9.94 1.95 2.71
CA PRO A 27 -9.90 3.39 2.96
C PRO A 27 -10.41 4.24 1.80
N ASN A 28 -10.24 3.76 0.56
CA ASN A 28 -10.70 4.46 -0.64
C ASN A 28 -12.24 4.60 -0.70
N HIS A 29 -12.99 3.62 -0.19
CA HIS A 29 -14.46 3.75 -0.13
C HIS A 29 -14.85 4.89 0.78
N THR A 30 -14.23 4.97 1.97
CA THR A 30 -14.45 6.06 2.92
C THR A 30 -14.09 7.40 2.28
N ALA A 31 -12.94 7.50 1.60
CA ALA A 31 -12.52 8.74 0.96
C ALA A 31 -13.51 9.20 -0.12
N ILE A 32 -13.96 8.30 -1.01
CA ILE A 32 -14.94 8.63 -2.06
C ILE A 32 -16.27 9.05 -1.44
N TYR A 33 -16.76 8.30 -0.43
CA TYR A 33 -18.04 8.58 0.21
C TYR A 33 -18.04 9.93 0.94
N PHE A 34 -17.01 10.21 1.73
CA PHE A 34 -16.90 11.49 2.44
C PHE A 34 -16.67 12.66 1.51
N PHE A 35 -15.91 12.48 0.42
CA PHE A 35 -15.81 13.51 -0.61
C PHE A 35 -17.16 13.80 -1.27
N ALA A 36 -18.00 12.79 -1.50
CA ALA A 36 -19.36 13.00 -2.02
C ALA A 36 -20.25 13.78 -1.04
N ILE A 37 -20.15 13.52 0.27
CA ILE A 37 -20.84 14.29 1.31
C ILE A 37 -20.36 15.74 1.29
N GLU A 38 -19.04 15.96 1.25
CA GLU A 38 -18.48 17.30 1.21
C GLU A 38 -18.87 18.07 -0.05
N HIS A 39 -18.87 17.38 -1.19
CA HIS A 39 -19.35 17.96 -2.46
C HIS A 39 -20.84 18.33 -2.37
N CYS A 40 -21.66 17.49 -1.75
CA CYS A 40 -23.07 17.76 -1.51
C CYS A 40 -23.28 18.95 -0.56
N ASN A 41 -22.46 19.08 0.49
CA ASN A 41 -22.46 20.24 1.39
C ASN A 41 -22.23 21.54 0.61
N ARG A 42 -21.21 21.57 -0.26
CA ARG A 42 -20.87 22.75 -1.09
C ARG A 42 -21.95 23.09 -2.10
N LEU A 43 -22.74 22.10 -2.55
CA LEU A 43 -23.84 22.29 -3.48
C LEU A 43 -25.18 22.62 -2.78
N GLY A 44 -25.21 22.72 -1.45
CA GLY A 44 -26.40 23.07 -0.69
C GLY A 44 -27.40 21.92 -0.54
N TRP A 45 -26.92 20.67 -0.42
CA TRP A 45 -27.76 19.49 -0.16
C TRP A 45 -28.84 19.24 -1.23
N LYS A 46 -28.47 19.36 -2.50
CA LYS A 46 -29.35 19.00 -3.63
C LYS A 46 -29.66 17.50 -3.59
N GLU A 47 -30.92 17.15 -3.88
CA GLU A 47 -31.37 15.75 -3.91
C GLU A 47 -30.57 14.89 -4.90
N LYS A 48 -30.22 15.46 -6.06
CA LYS A 48 -29.32 14.86 -7.05
C LYS A 48 -28.28 15.87 -7.45
N PHE A 49 -27.04 15.43 -7.62
CA PHE A 49 -25.95 16.30 -8.01
C PHE A 49 -24.96 15.58 -8.93
N GLY A 50 -24.26 16.37 -9.73
CA GLY A 50 -23.15 15.87 -10.54
C GLY A 50 -21.96 15.58 -9.63
N PHE A 51 -21.39 14.39 -9.77
CA PHE A 51 -20.20 13.93 -9.09
C PHE A 51 -19.12 13.66 -10.13
N PRO A 52 -18.27 14.66 -10.45
CA PRO A 52 -17.27 14.55 -11.50
C PRO A 52 -16.16 13.59 -11.06
N THR A 53 -15.93 12.53 -11.84
CA THR A 53 -14.93 11.50 -11.53
C THR A 53 -13.52 12.05 -11.38
N GLN A 54 -13.08 12.91 -12.31
CA GLN A 54 -11.72 13.46 -12.29
C GLN A 54 -11.49 14.33 -11.04
N MET A 55 -12.45 15.20 -10.72
CA MET A 55 -12.40 16.03 -9.52
C MET A 55 -12.34 15.17 -8.25
N ALA A 56 -13.15 14.11 -8.17
CA ALA A 56 -13.15 13.22 -7.03
C ALA A 56 -11.80 12.51 -6.88
N MET A 57 -11.25 11.97 -7.97
CA MET A 57 -9.95 11.33 -8.01
C MET A 57 -8.81 12.25 -7.57
N ASP A 58 -8.79 13.49 -8.06
CA ASP A 58 -7.76 14.47 -7.72
C ASP A 58 -7.85 14.91 -6.25
N ALA A 59 -9.07 15.11 -5.74
CA ALA A 59 -9.30 15.52 -4.36
C ALA A 59 -8.89 14.45 -3.33
N ILE A 60 -9.14 13.17 -3.63
CA ILE A 60 -8.83 12.05 -2.73
C ILE A 60 -7.44 11.43 -2.98
N GLY A 61 -6.79 11.78 -4.09
CA GLY A 61 -5.48 11.25 -4.47
C GLY A 61 -5.49 9.86 -5.15
N ILE A 62 -6.60 9.45 -5.80
CA ILE A 62 -6.63 8.21 -6.59
C ILE A 62 -6.12 8.48 -8.01
N LYS A 63 -4.97 7.91 -8.36
CA LYS A 63 -4.34 8.10 -9.68
C LYS A 63 -5.00 7.32 -10.82
N LYS A 64 -5.56 6.14 -10.52
CA LYS A 64 -6.07 5.20 -11.53
C LYS A 64 -7.60 5.21 -11.55
N HIS A 65 -8.18 5.49 -12.71
CA HIS A 65 -9.64 5.48 -12.90
C HIS A 65 -10.27 4.12 -12.55
N GLN A 66 -9.63 3.01 -12.92
CA GLN A 66 -10.10 1.66 -12.59
C GLN A 66 -10.27 1.43 -11.09
N THR A 67 -9.40 2.02 -10.27
CA THR A 67 -9.47 1.93 -8.82
C THR A 67 -10.66 2.72 -8.29
N TYR A 68 -10.85 3.95 -8.77
CA TYR A 68 -12.00 4.78 -8.40
C TYR A 68 -13.32 4.11 -8.77
N ILE A 69 -13.45 3.64 -10.02
CA ILE A 69 -14.72 3.14 -10.53
C ILE A 69 -15.15 1.85 -9.82
N LYS A 70 -14.19 1.00 -9.43
CA LYS A 70 -14.45 -0.19 -8.62
C LYS A 70 -15.13 0.20 -7.30
N TYR A 71 -14.47 1.04 -6.51
CA TYR A 71 -14.97 1.45 -5.20
C TYR A 71 -16.23 2.32 -5.29
N PHE A 72 -16.38 3.09 -6.36
CA PHE A 72 -17.60 3.85 -6.63
C PHE A 72 -18.80 2.92 -6.84
N TYR A 73 -18.66 1.87 -7.64
CA TYR A 73 -19.74 0.90 -7.84
C TYR A 73 -20.00 0.05 -6.60
N ASP A 74 -18.97 -0.31 -5.83
CA ASP A 74 -19.15 -0.98 -4.53
C ASP A 74 -20.07 -0.14 -3.61
N LEU A 75 -19.89 1.19 -3.58
CA LEU A 75 -20.75 2.11 -2.83
C LEU A 75 -22.19 2.23 -3.39
N VAL A 76 -22.35 2.07 -4.71
CA VAL A 76 -23.67 2.02 -5.35
C VAL A 76 -24.38 0.72 -4.97
N ASP A 77 -23.68 -0.40 -5.03
CA ASP A 77 -24.22 -1.73 -4.74
C ASP A 77 -24.63 -1.88 -3.27
N TRP A 78 -23.87 -1.27 -2.36
CA TRP A 78 -24.24 -1.21 -0.93
C TRP A 78 -25.36 -0.22 -0.62
N GLY A 79 -25.81 0.56 -1.62
CA GLY A 79 -26.90 1.51 -1.49
C GLY A 79 -26.54 2.80 -0.76
N PHE A 80 -25.25 3.15 -0.66
CA PHE A 80 -24.81 4.47 -0.18
C PHE A 80 -24.97 5.53 -1.26
N PHE A 81 -24.80 5.15 -2.53
CA PHE A 81 -25.09 5.97 -3.69
C PHE A 81 -26.25 5.40 -4.49
N LYS A 82 -27.13 6.28 -4.97
CA LYS A 82 -28.05 5.96 -6.06
C LYS A 82 -27.55 6.63 -7.33
N LEU A 83 -27.09 5.83 -8.30
CA LEU A 83 -26.67 6.34 -9.60
C LEU A 83 -27.92 6.63 -10.44
N VAL A 84 -28.21 7.92 -10.65
CA VAL A 84 -29.34 8.39 -11.47
C VAL A 84 -28.97 8.41 -12.94
N GLN A 85 -27.78 8.88 -13.26
CA GLN A 85 -27.27 8.95 -14.62
C GLN A 85 -25.77 8.69 -14.64
N ARG A 86 -25.34 7.81 -15.54
CA ARG A 86 -23.92 7.60 -15.83
C ARG A 86 -23.41 8.69 -16.78
N ALA A 87 -22.20 9.19 -16.52
CA ALA A 87 -21.48 10.08 -17.42
C ALA A 87 -21.32 9.42 -18.81
N LYS A 88 -21.62 10.18 -19.86
CA LYS A 88 -21.47 9.73 -21.26
C LYS A 88 -20.02 9.82 -21.71
N ASN A 89 -19.30 10.86 -21.26
CA ASN A 89 -17.92 11.16 -21.60
C ASN A 89 -17.20 11.84 -20.41
N GLN A 90 -15.90 12.09 -20.55
CA GLN A 90 -15.06 12.69 -19.49
C GLN A 90 -15.44 14.13 -19.11
N TYR A 91 -16.19 14.84 -19.96
CA TYR A 91 -16.66 16.21 -19.72
C TYR A 91 -18.03 16.23 -19.02
N SER A 92 -18.66 15.07 -18.87
CA SER A 92 -19.92 14.89 -18.18
C SER A 92 -19.69 14.22 -16.83
N SER A 93 -20.52 14.56 -15.85
CA SER A 93 -20.44 13.99 -14.50
C SER A 93 -21.47 12.89 -14.31
N ASN A 94 -21.16 11.92 -13.44
CA ASN A 94 -22.17 10.98 -12.95
C ASN A 94 -23.17 11.76 -12.11
N ILE A 95 -24.47 11.55 -12.28
CA ILE A 95 -25.48 12.15 -11.39
C ILE A 95 -25.82 11.14 -10.32
N ILE A 96 -25.57 11.50 -9.06
CA ILE A 96 -25.81 10.64 -7.91
C ILE A 96 -26.74 11.33 -6.90
N THR A 97 -27.37 10.50 -6.07
CA THR A 97 -28.08 10.90 -4.86
C THR A 97 -27.45 10.18 -3.68
N LEU A 98 -27.18 10.92 -2.60
CA LEU A 98 -26.77 10.33 -1.32
C LEU A 98 -27.97 9.70 -0.63
N VAL A 99 -27.84 8.43 -0.26
CA VAL A 99 -28.91 7.70 0.44
C VAL A 99 -28.49 7.51 1.89
N SER A 100 -29.40 7.80 2.81
CA SER A 100 -29.26 7.37 4.20
C SER A 100 -29.61 5.88 4.25
N ALA A 101 -28.64 5.03 3.95
CA ALA A 101 -28.79 3.59 4.13
C ALA A 101 -29.05 3.34 5.61
N VAL A 102 -30.28 2.94 5.97
CA VAL A 102 -30.60 2.58 7.35
C VAL A 102 -29.91 1.25 7.63
N PRO A 103 -28.88 1.19 8.49
CA PRO A 103 -28.26 -0.09 8.81
C PRO A 103 -29.32 -1.00 9.43
N LYS A 104 -29.50 -2.19 8.86
CA LYS A 104 -30.37 -3.22 9.45
C LYS A 104 -29.76 -3.62 10.80
N LYS A 105 -30.22 -2.98 11.88
CA LYS A 105 -29.88 -3.22 13.30
C LYS A 105 -28.48 -2.76 13.76
N GLY A 106 -28.16 -1.47 13.67
CA GLY A 106 -26.92 -0.91 14.22
C GLY A 106 -26.97 -0.65 15.73
N LYS A 107 -26.66 -1.64 16.57
CA LYS A 107 -26.30 -1.47 18.01
C LYS A 107 -24.80 -1.75 18.29
N ALA A 108 -23.98 -1.92 17.25
CA ALA A 108 -22.60 -2.40 17.37
C ALA A 108 -21.58 -1.31 17.73
N LEU A 109 -21.69 -0.11 17.13
CA LEU A 109 -20.73 0.98 17.31
C LEU A 109 -20.70 1.53 18.74
N ASP A 110 -21.87 1.78 19.33
CA ASP A 110 -21.94 2.36 20.68
C ASP A 110 -21.35 1.39 21.72
N LYS A 111 -21.53 0.07 21.53
CA LYS A 111 -20.96 -0.96 22.42
C LYS A 111 -19.44 -1.05 22.32
N ALA A 112 -18.87 -0.85 21.13
CA ALA A 112 -17.43 -0.87 20.91
C ALA A 112 -16.72 0.38 21.48
N ILE A 113 -17.31 1.56 21.31
CA ILE A 113 -16.78 2.83 21.86
C ILE A 113 -16.75 2.78 23.39
N ILE A 114 -17.83 2.34 24.04
CA ILE A 114 -17.91 2.21 25.50
C ILE A 114 -16.78 1.31 26.04
N LYS A 115 -16.49 0.19 25.36
CA LYS A 115 -15.43 -0.75 25.78
C LYS A 115 -14.02 -0.17 25.69
N HIS A 116 -13.75 0.69 24.70
CA HIS A 116 -12.43 1.34 24.56
C HIS A 116 -12.28 2.52 25.53
N MET A 117 -13.33 3.31 25.75
CA MET A 117 -13.32 4.41 26.73
C MET A 117 -13.10 3.89 28.15
N ALA A 118 -13.76 2.80 28.55
CA ALA A 118 -13.58 2.19 29.86
C ALA A 118 -12.11 1.81 30.15
N LYS A 119 -11.40 1.24 29.16
CA LYS A 119 -9.98 0.87 29.28
C LYS A 119 -9.04 2.08 29.41
N GLN A 120 -9.39 3.22 28.80
CA GLN A 120 -8.60 4.46 28.92
C GLN A 120 -8.82 5.14 30.28
N THR A 121 -10.03 5.08 30.84
CA THR A 121 -10.28 5.57 32.21
C THR A 121 -9.58 4.73 33.28
N GLU A 122 -9.41 3.42 33.06
CA GLU A 122 -8.65 2.55 33.97
C GLU A 122 -7.15 2.89 34.00
N SER A 123 -6.54 3.29 32.87
CA SER A 123 -5.12 3.73 32.87
C SER A 123 -4.91 5.14 33.42
N ILE A 124 -5.95 5.98 33.44
CA ILE A 124 -5.91 7.33 34.05
C ILE A 124 -6.18 7.27 35.56
N GLY A 125 -6.97 6.30 36.02
CA GLY A 125 -7.31 6.10 37.44
C GLY A 125 -6.14 5.72 38.36
N GLN A 126 -4.99 5.32 37.81
CA GLN A 126 -3.77 5.05 38.59
C GLN A 126 -2.79 6.23 38.67
N SER A 127 -3.01 7.31 37.90
CA SER A 127 -2.13 8.49 37.92
C SER A 127 -2.75 9.76 38.51
N ILE A 128 -4.05 9.75 38.85
CA ILE A 128 -4.74 10.88 39.51
C ILE A 128 -5.31 10.37 40.85
N GLY A 129 -4.45 9.75 41.64
CA GLY A 129 -4.74 9.27 42.99
C GLY A 129 -4.18 10.20 44.07
N GLN A 130 -3.93 11.48 43.77
CA GLN A 130 -3.54 12.49 44.74
C GLN A 130 -3.84 13.86 44.13
N SER A 131 -4.55 14.70 44.88
CA SER A 131 -4.92 16.09 44.53
C SER A 131 -6.17 16.26 43.65
N ILE A 132 -7.35 16.01 44.23
CA ILE A 132 -8.51 16.89 44.08
C ILE A 132 -9.20 16.95 45.44
N GLY A 133 -8.60 17.75 46.31
CA GLY A 133 -9.29 18.45 47.38
C GLY A 133 -9.12 19.93 47.09
N GLN A 134 -10.23 20.67 47.07
CA GLN A 134 -10.30 22.14 47.02
C GLN A 134 -10.01 22.80 45.66
N SER A 135 -11.04 23.19 44.93
CA SER A 135 -11.59 24.55 45.01
C SER A 135 -12.54 24.80 43.85
N LYS A 136 -13.64 25.46 44.16
CA LYS A 136 -14.54 26.11 43.20
C LYS A 136 -13.87 27.40 42.70
N ASP A 137 -14.47 27.95 41.65
CA ASP A 137 -14.34 29.32 41.17
C ASP A 137 -13.30 29.62 40.09
N SER A 138 -13.82 29.70 38.84
CA SER A 138 -13.73 30.88 37.97
C SER A 138 -12.42 31.22 37.24
N ILE A 139 -12.60 31.79 36.04
CA ILE A 139 -11.72 32.74 35.31
C ILE A 139 -10.79 32.17 34.21
N LEU A 140 -11.28 32.34 32.97
CA LEU A 140 -10.65 32.98 31.80
C LEU A 140 -9.28 33.66 32.02
N LYS A 141 -8.20 33.16 31.38
CA LYS A 141 -7.28 33.93 30.51
C LYS A 141 -6.10 33.12 30.00
N GLN A 142 -5.66 33.50 28.81
CA GLN A 142 -4.43 33.10 28.12
C GLN A 142 -3.19 33.46 28.94
N GLU A 143 -2.11 32.68 28.82
CA GLU A 143 -0.87 33.09 28.13
C GLU A 143 0.29 32.10 28.37
N THR A 144 1.11 32.06 27.32
CA THR A 144 2.47 31.55 27.11
C THR A 144 3.37 31.39 28.35
N ILE A 145 4.05 30.24 28.44
CA ILE A 145 5.38 30.15 29.05
C ILE A 145 6.25 29.29 28.13
N GLU A 146 7.27 29.92 27.55
CA GLU A 146 8.41 29.26 26.94
C GLU A 146 9.54 29.05 27.97
N GLN A 147 10.49 28.18 27.58
CA GLN A 147 11.87 28.03 28.06
C GLN A 147 12.07 27.13 29.29
N GLN A 148 13.08 26.27 29.40
CA GLN A 148 14.17 25.82 28.51
C GLN A 148 14.83 24.60 29.20
N THR A 149 15.33 23.65 28.39
CA THR A 149 16.49 22.75 28.62
C THR A 149 16.83 22.22 30.04
N ASN A 150 16.94 20.89 30.18
CA ASN A 150 18.26 20.27 30.38
C ASN A 150 18.32 18.79 29.96
N LYS A 151 19.57 18.35 29.83
CA LYS A 151 20.14 17.31 28.99
C LYS A 151 20.16 15.90 29.65
N GLN A 152 19.91 14.90 28.80
CA GLN A 152 20.38 13.50 28.81
C GLN A 152 20.07 12.59 30.00
N GLU A 153 19.28 11.55 29.70
CA GLU A 153 19.69 10.17 29.96
C GLU A 153 19.28 9.28 28.77
N GLU A 154 20.21 8.42 28.39
CA GLU A 154 20.26 7.62 27.19
C GLU A 154 19.58 6.28 27.47
N GLU A 155 18.39 6.02 26.89
CA GLU A 155 17.86 4.67 26.78
C GLU A 155 17.69 4.33 25.29
N GLU A 156 18.48 3.34 24.86
CA GLU A 156 18.59 2.87 23.47
C GLU A 156 17.24 2.38 22.94
N LYS A 157 16.67 3.14 22.00
CA LYS A 157 15.60 2.65 21.12
C LYS A 157 16.17 1.69 20.07
N PRO A 158 15.45 0.62 19.69
CA PRO A 158 15.93 -0.36 18.72
C PRO A 158 16.22 0.32 17.38
N LYS A 159 17.49 0.26 16.97
CA LYS A 159 18.03 0.84 15.74
C LYS A 159 17.16 0.41 14.56
N ALA A 160 16.63 1.39 13.82
CA ALA A 160 16.02 1.17 12.52
C ALA A 160 17.00 0.35 11.66
N LYS A 161 16.55 -0.77 11.10
CA LYS A 161 17.37 -1.64 10.25
C LYS A 161 17.98 -0.80 9.13
N LYS A 162 19.27 -0.46 9.26
CA LYS A 162 20.07 0.03 8.14
C LYS A 162 19.99 -1.05 7.07
N PHE A 163 19.59 -0.67 5.86
CA PHE A 163 19.51 -1.60 4.74
C PHE A 163 20.89 -2.19 4.48
N SER A 164 21.07 -3.47 4.81
CA SER A 164 22.20 -4.27 4.33
C SER A 164 21.78 -4.85 2.97
N PRO A 165 22.57 -4.64 1.90
CA PRO A 165 22.33 -5.36 0.66
C PRO A 165 22.38 -6.87 0.94
N PRO A 166 21.58 -7.68 0.24
CA PRO A 166 21.62 -9.13 0.41
C PRO A 166 22.97 -9.66 -0.05
N THR A 167 23.38 -10.80 0.51
CA THR A 167 24.57 -11.50 0.04
C THR A 167 24.24 -12.35 -1.19
N GLN A 168 25.24 -12.62 -2.03
CA GLN A 168 25.08 -13.45 -3.24
C GLN A 168 24.47 -14.83 -2.92
N SER A 169 24.86 -15.43 -1.79
CA SER A 169 24.33 -16.73 -1.33
C SER A 169 22.83 -16.68 -0.98
N GLU A 170 22.34 -15.58 -0.41
CA GLU A 170 20.91 -15.37 -0.12
C GLU A 170 20.08 -15.24 -1.41
N VAL A 171 20.63 -14.62 -2.44
CA VAL A 171 19.97 -14.51 -3.75
C VAL A 171 19.93 -15.87 -4.45
N ILE A 172 21.04 -16.62 -4.42
CA ILE A 172 21.12 -17.97 -5.01
C ILE A 172 20.12 -18.92 -4.36
N SER A 173 20.10 -19.00 -3.02
CA SER A 173 19.15 -19.85 -2.29
C SER A 173 17.69 -19.50 -2.60
N TYR A 174 17.38 -18.21 -2.73
CA TYR A 174 16.04 -17.76 -3.08
C TYR A 174 15.60 -18.16 -4.50
N PHE A 175 16.52 -18.16 -5.48
CA PHE A 175 16.22 -18.62 -6.84
C PHE A 175 16.04 -20.14 -6.89
N LEU A 176 16.87 -20.90 -6.18
CA LEU A 176 16.77 -22.36 -6.10
C LEU A 176 15.46 -22.79 -5.42
N GLU A 177 15.05 -22.14 -4.33
CA GLU A 177 13.76 -22.38 -3.66
C GLU A 177 12.57 -22.18 -4.63
N LYS A 178 12.70 -21.25 -5.57
CA LYS A 178 11.66 -20.91 -6.55
C LYS A 178 11.77 -21.70 -7.86
N GLY A 179 12.73 -22.62 -7.98
CA GLY A 179 12.90 -23.49 -9.15
C GLY A 179 13.61 -22.83 -10.34
N TYR A 180 14.44 -21.81 -10.08
CA TYR A 180 15.28 -21.14 -11.08
C TYR A 180 16.73 -21.60 -11.01
N THR A 181 17.50 -21.38 -12.08
CA THR A 181 18.91 -21.79 -12.14
C THR A 181 19.81 -20.86 -11.32
N GLN A 182 20.91 -21.41 -10.80
CA GLN A 182 21.93 -20.63 -10.11
C GLN A 182 22.56 -19.56 -11.03
N GLU A 183 22.71 -19.85 -12.32
CA GLU A 183 23.23 -18.89 -13.31
C GLU A 183 22.35 -17.64 -13.41
N ALA A 184 21.03 -17.79 -13.38
CA ALA A 184 20.10 -16.67 -13.40
C ALA A 184 20.20 -15.84 -12.10
N ALA A 185 20.43 -16.51 -10.97
CA ALA A 185 20.63 -15.83 -9.69
C ALA A 185 21.92 -15.00 -9.65
N CYS A 186 23.03 -15.54 -10.17
CA CYS A 186 24.29 -14.81 -10.27
C CYS A 186 24.15 -13.58 -11.17
N LYS A 187 23.58 -13.74 -12.37
CA LYS A 187 23.31 -12.61 -13.29
C LYS A 187 22.44 -11.53 -12.65
N ALA A 188 21.44 -11.95 -11.88
CA ALA A 188 20.55 -11.02 -11.18
C ALA A 188 21.27 -10.25 -10.07
N PHE A 189 22.15 -10.92 -9.32
CA PHE A 189 22.98 -10.28 -8.30
C PHE A 189 23.93 -9.25 -8.94
N ASP A 190 24.72 -9.67 -9.92
CA ASP A 190 25.72 -8.82 -10.59
C ASP A 190 25.08 -7.56 -11.20
N TYR A 191 23.88 -7.69 -11.77
CA TYR A 191 23.14 -6.58 -12.36
C TYR A 191 22.81 -5.47 -11.34
N TYR A 192 22.40 -5.84 -10.12
CA TYR A 192 22.06 -4.86 -9.08
C TYR A 192 23.26 -4.44 -8.24
N ASP A 193 24.30 -5.27 -8.16
CA ASP A 193 25.54 -4.98 -7.45
C ASP A 193 26.31 -3.83 -8.11
N VAL A 194 26.40 -3.81 -9.44
CA VAL A 194 26.98 -2.69 -10.22
C VAL A 194 26.29 -1.36 -9.93
N ALA A 195 25.00 -1.39 -9.60
CA ALA A 195 24.20 -0.21 -9.30
C ALA A 195 24.14 0.13 -7.80
N ASP A 196 25.03 -0.44 -6.97
CA ASP A 196 25.03 -0.28 -5.51
C ASP A 196 23.65 -0.55 -4.87
N TRP A 197 22.90 -1.49 -5.47
CA TRP A 197 21.53 -1.80 -5.08
C TRP A 197 20.60 -0.57 -5.04
N ALA A 198 20.82 0.40 -5.94
CA ALA A 198 19.98 1.58 -6.12
C ALA A 198 19.08 1.45 -7.37
N ASP A 199 17.89 2.06 -7.29
CA ASP A 199 16.99 2.21 -8.44
C ASP A 199 17.41 3.41 -9.31
N SER A 200 16.82 3.56 -10.50
CA SER A 200 17.12 4.67 -11.43
C SER A 200 16.96 6.08 -10.83
N ASN A 201 16.18 6.19 -9.75
CA ASN A 201 15.92 7.41 -8.99
C ASN A 201 16.89 7.61 -7.80
N GLY A 202 17.98 6.84 -7.70
CA GLY A 202 19.00 6.94 -6.66
C GLY A 202 18.57 6.41 -5.27
N LYS A 203 17.40 5.79 -5.15
CA LYS A 203 16.92 5.19 -3.89
C LYS A 203 17.33 3.73 -3.77
N LYS A 204 17.82 3.33 -2.59
CA LYS A 204 18.17 1.94 -2.28
C LYS A 204 16.97 0.99 -2.39
N ILE A 205 17.18 -0.18 -2.97
CA ILE A 205 16.18 -1.22 -3.21
C ILE A 205 15.89 -1.96 -1.90
N LYS A 206 14.99 -1.42 -1.07
CA LYS A 206 14.64 -2.02 0.24
C LYS A 206 14.01 -3.42 0.13
N ASN A 207 13.32 -3.73 -0.96
CA ASN A 207 12.60 -4.99 -1.17
C ASN A 207 13.13 -5.73 -2.40
N TRP A 208 14.35 -6.25 -2.30
CA TRP A 208 15.03 -6.89 -3.42
C TRP A 208 14.31 -8.16 -3.92
N LYS A 209 13.67 -8.93 -3.03
CA LYS A 209 12.89 -10.13 -3.41
C LYS A 209 11.78 -9.79 -4.41
N GLN A 210 11.12 -8.66 -4.23
CA GLN A 210 10.09 -8.18 -5.14
C GLN A 210 10.68 -7.81 -6.51
N LYS A 211 11.88 -7.22 -6.56
CA LYS A 211 12.58 -6.93 -7.83
C LYS A 211 12.96 -8.22 -8.56
N MET A 212 13.41 -9.24 -7.84
CA MET A 212 13.71 -10.57 -8.43
C MET A 212 12.46 -11.20 -9.05
N ILE A 213 11.32 -11.14 -8.36
CA ILE A 213 10.05 -11.63 -8.90
C ILE A 213 9.64 -10.84 -10.15
N ALA A 214 9.71 -9.51 -10.10
CA ALA A 214 9.20 -8.67 -11.19
C ALA A 214 10.07 -8.72 -12.46
N VAL A 215 11.39 -8.86 -12.32
CA VAL A 215 12.33 -8.71 -13.44
C VAL A 215 12.93 -10.04 -13.88
N TRP A 216 13.23 -10.94 -12.93
CA TRP A 216 14.06 -12.12 -13.17
C TRP A 216 13.29 -13.43 -13.18
N PHE A 217 12.12 -13.51 -12.52
CA PHE A 217 11.29 -14.72 -12.49
C PHE A 217 10.42 -14.87 -13.75
N LYS A 218 11.08 -14.89 -14.90
CA LYS A 218 10.45 -15.15 -16.20
C LYS A 218 10.64 -16.60 -16.59
N GLU A 219 9.75 -17.14 -17.43
CA GLU A 219 9.81 -18.54 -17.87
C GLU A 219 11.15 -18.89 -18.53
N GLU A 220 11.78 -17.93 -19.21
CA GLU A 220 13.09 -18.05 -19.84
C GLU A 220 14.23 -18.39 -18.86
N ASN A 221 14.10 -18.01 -17.58
CA ASN A 221 15.11 -18.23 -16.55
C ASN A 221 14.82 -19.48 -15.69
N LYS A 222 13.69 -20.15 -15.94
CA LYS A 222 13.27 -21.33 -15.16
C LYS A 222 14.17 -22.52 -15.46
N ALA A 223 14.45 -23.33 -14.45
CA ALA A 223 15.20 -24.56 -14.63
C ALA A 223 14.46 -25.48 -15.62
N GLY A 224 15.13 -25.84 -16.72
CA GLY A 224 14.57 -26.71 -17.76
C GLY A 224 13.85 -26.01 -18.92
N TYR A 225 13.87 -24.67 -19.00
CA TYR A 225 13.34 -23.97 -20.17
C TYR A 225 14.14 -24.34 -21.44
N ARG A 226 13.43 -24.83 -22.46
CA ARG A 226 13.95 -25.01 -23.82
C ARG A 226 13.35 -23.92 -24.69
N ASN A 227 14.19 -23.05 -25.23
CA ASN A 227 13.73 -22.01 -26.15
C ASN A 227 13.20 -22.69 -27.42
N PRO A 228 11.90 -22.55 -27.77
CA PRO A 228 11.31 -23.20 -28.94
C PRO A 228 11.89 -22.70 -30.27
N ASN A 229 12.59 -21.56 -30.26
CA ASN A 229 13.25 -20.96 -31.44
C ASN A 229 14.77 -21.15 -31.46
N GLN A 230 15.36 -21.86 -30.49
CA GLN A 230 16.79 -22.21 -30.58
C GLN A 230 16.95 -23.53 -31.35
N PRO A 231 17.79 -23.56 -32.41
CA PRO A 231 18.19 -24.83 -32.99
C PRO A 231 18.84 -25.69 -31.90
N PRO A 232 18.64 -27.02 -31.92
CA PRO A 232 19.22 -27.91 -30.93
C PRO A 232 20.72 -27.62 -30.83
N LYS A 233 21.20 -27.38 -29.61
CA LYS A 233 22.64 -27.21 -29.35
C LYS A 233 23.34 -28.39 -30.01
N ARG A 234 24.14 -28.14 -31.05
CA ARG A 234 25.03 -29.17 -31.60
C ARG A 234 25.87 -29.64 -30.43
N VAL A 235 25.72 -30.90 -30.07
CA VAL A 235 26.73 -31.60 -29.28
C VAL A 235 27.94 -31.65 -30.20
N THR A 236 28.81 -30.64 -30.12
CA THR A 236 30.14 -30.78 -30.70
C THR A 236 30.78 -31.92 -29.93
N PRO A 237 31.22 -33.01 -30.60
CA PRO A 237 32.08 -33.99 -29.95
C PRO A 237 33.21 -33.24 -29.28
N ASP A 238 33.60 -33.67 -28.07
CA ASP A 238 34.75 -33.11 -27.38
C ASP A 238 35.90 -32.95 -28.37
N PRO A 239 36.59 -31.79 -28.40
CA PRO A 239 37.74 -31.63 -29.26
C PRO A 239 38.70 -32.79 -28.97
N PRO A 240 39.16 -33.53 -29.99
CA PRO A 240 40.06 -34.64 -29.78
C PRO A 240 41.28 -34.14 -28.99
N PRO A 241 41.82 -34.96 -28.07
CA PRO A 241 42.90 -34.55 -27.21
C PRO A 241 44.04 -33.99 -28.06
N PHE A 242 44.49 -32.79 -27.70
CA PHE A 242 45.51 -32.03 -28.38
C PHE A 242 46.76 -32.92 -28.57
N VAL A 243 46.95 -33.46 -29.77
CA VAL A 243 48.17 -34.18 -30.10
C VAL A 243 49.27 -33.13 -30.13
N SER A 244 50.12 -33.15 -29.10
CA SER A 244 51.33 -32.35 -29.03
C SER A 244 52.28 -32.77 -30.15
N CYS A 245 52.13 -32.18 -31.32
CA CYS A 245 53.11 -32.28 -32.39
C CYS A 245 54.30 -31.39 -32.02
N ILE A 246 55.21 -31.95 -31.23
CA ILE A 246 56.58 -31.46 -31.12
C ILE A 246 57.18 -31.62 -32.52
N LYS A 247 57.32 -30.53 -33.27
CA LYS A 247 58.23 -30.51 -34.42
C LYS A 247 59.61 -30.13 -33.89
N SER A 248 60.47 -31.13 -33.76
CA SER A 248 61.90 -30.94 -33.58
C SER A 248 62.47 -30.21 -34.82
N PRO A 249 63.31 -29.17 -34.65
CA PRO A 249 63.75 -28.31 -35.75
C PRO A 249 65.05 -28.80 -36.42
N GLU A 250 65.12 -30.05 -36.90
CA GLU A 250 66.38 -30.56 -37.50
C GLU A 250 66.28 -31.29 -38.86
N ASP A 251 65.11 -31.63 -39.40
CA ASP A 251 65.05 -32.48 -40.61
C ASP A 251 64.61 -31.76 -41.90
N LEU A 252 65.25 -30.64 -42.26
CA LEU A 252 65.22 -30.13 -43.64
C LEU A 252 66.61 -29.62 -44.05
N ILE A 253 67.56 -30.55 -44.17
CA ILE A 253 68.75 -30.41 -45.02
C ILE A 253 68.65 -31.46 -46.12
N TYR A 254 68.47 -30.96 -47.35
CA TYR A 254 69.01 -31.36 -48.66
C TYR A 254 68.00 -31.11 -49.79
#